data_AF-A0A944QTY0-F1
#
_entry.id   AF-A0A944QTY0-F1
#
_cell.length_a   1.000
_cell.length_b   1.000
_cell.length_c   1.000
_cell.angle_alpha   90.00
_cell.angle_beta   90.00
_cell.angle_gamma   90.00
#
_symmetry.space_group_name_H-M   'P 1'
#
loop_
_entity.id
_entity.type
_entity.pdbx_description
1 polymer ?
#
loop_
_entity_poly.entity_id
_entity_poly.type
_entity_poly.pdbx_seq_one_letter_code
_entity_poly.pdbx_strand_id
1 'polypeptide(L)'
;MKALPPQICLVTGLLLPLIAGCSDEQSGQKTAEKPISVKQAVEIQQPMRQEFDPCALITQAKMEEIIGVKVTAPTATIDRVEGVTFLNCTSNDTHINIESWEAESQAIESYDFGTKFPSIEGLGDKARNTQPLGEVDVLYGRYIVSVDLFTGLDRKAELEAATTIARTVLENIPK
;
A
#
# COMPACT_ATOMS: atom_id res chain seq x y z
N MET A 1 -4.22 3.72 62.08
CA MET A 1 -3.29 3.91 60.95
C MET A 1 -3.24 2.64 60.12
N LYS A 2 -3.75 2.73 58.88
CA LYS A 2 -3.34 2.07 57.61
C LYS A 2 -4.59 1.86 56.76
N ALA A 3 -4.61 2.58 55.65
CA ALA A 3 -5.73 2.77 54.75
C ALA A 3 -5.88 1.59 53.76
N LEU A 4 -7.13 1.32 53.41
CA LEU A 4 -7.61 0.47 52.31
C LEU A 4 -8.08 1.38 51.14
N PRO A 5 -8.26 0.85 49.92
CA PRO A 5 -7.90 1.50 48.66
C PRO A 5 -9.01 2.42 48.11
N PRO A 6 -8.70 3.32 47.16
CA PRO A 6 -9.74 4.08 46.47
C PRO A 6 -10.39 3.25 45.36
N GLN A 7 -11.71 3.37 45.34
CA GLN A 7 -12.65 2.92 44.32
C GLN A 7 -13.20 4.18 43.60
N ILE A 8 -13.56 4.03 42.31
CA ILE A 8 -14.59 4.82 41.58
C ILE A 8 -14.11 6.22 41.09
N CYS A 9 -14.44 6.81 39.93
CA CYS A 9 -15.53 6.66 38.94
C CYS A 9 -15.09 7.19 37.55
N LEU A 10 -15.71 6.69 36.48
CA LEU A 10 -15.90 7.41 35.21
C LEU A 10 -16.75 8.68 35.44
N VAL A 11 -16.41 9.79 34.77
CA VAL A 11 -17.37 10.86 34.44
C VAL A 11 -17.14 11.34 33.01
N THR A 12 -18.20 11.18 32.23
CA THR A 12 -18.53 11.72 30.92
C THR A 12 -18.66 13.25 30.90
N GLY A 13 -18.34 13.88 29.76
CA GLY A 13 -19.16 14.98 29.22
C GLY A 13 -18.60 16.40 29.30
N LEU A 14 -18.51 17.01 28.11
CA LEU A 14 -18.90 18.38 27.72
C LEU A 14 -18.72 19.53 28.74
N LEU A 15 -18.04 20.60 28.31
CA LEU A 15 -18.46 22.00 28.55
C LEU A 15 -17.66 22.99 27.66
N LEU A 16 -18.38 23.77 26.85
CA LEU A 16 -17.93 24.97 26.13
C LEU A 16 -17.39 26.04 27.10
N PRO A 17 -16.57 26.99 26.62
CA PRO A 17 -16.56 28.35 27.15
C PRO A 17 -17.22 29.35 26.18
N LEU A 18 -18.30 29.93 26.68
CA LEU A 18 -18.49 31.38 26.91
C LEU A 18 -18.41 32.34 25.70
N ILE A 19 -19.63 32.66 25.27
CA ILE A 19 -20.14 33.96 24.81
C ILE A 19 -19.52 35.15 25.58
N ALA A 20 -18.99 36.13 24.84
CA ALA A 20 -18.92 37.53 25.23
C ALA A 20 -19.37 38.38 24.04
N GLY A 21 -20.44 39.15 24.23
CA GLY A 21 -21.11 39.90 23.19
C GLY A 21 -20.59 41.33 22.98
N CYS A 22 -21.02 41.92 21.87
CA CYS A 22 -21.15 43.36 21.70
C CYS A 22 -22.51 43.66 21.03
N SER A 23 -23.31 44.47 21.74
CA SER A 23 -24.48 45.30 21.33
C SER A 23 -24.17 46.20 20.11
N ASP A 24 -25.10 46.83 19.37
CA ASP A 24 -26.56 47.01 19.45
C ASP A 24 -27.14 47.44 18.08
N GLU A 25 -28.48 47.31 17.97
CA GLU A 25 -29.45 48.10 17.19
C GLU A 25 -29.60 48.07 15.64
N GLN A 26 -30.84 47.72 15.27
CA GLN A 26 -31.77 48.35 14.31
C GLN A 26 -31.94 47.85 12.85
N SER A 27 -33.23 47.64 12.57
CA SER A 27 -33.96 47.81 11.31
C SER A 27 -34.05 46.61 10.37
N GLY A 28 -35.30 46.30 10.00
CA GLY A 28 -35.67 45.06 9.35
C GLY A 28 -35.43 45.03 7.85
N GLN A 29 -35.34 43.82 7.31
CA GLN A 29 -35.84 43.52 5.97
C GLN A 29 -36.05 42.02 5.82
N LYS A 30 -37.25 41.64 5.36
CA LYS A 30 -37.52 40.29 4.86
C LYS A 30 -36.65 40.07 3.62
N THR A 31 -35.78 39.07 3.66
CA THR A 31 -35.17 38.52 2.45
C THR A 31 -35.38 37.01 2.49
N ALA A 32 -36.18 36.53 1.54
CA ALA A 32 -36.39 35.11 1.32
C ALA A 32 -35.09 34.50 0.76
N GLU A 33 -34.41 33.69 1.57
CA GLU A 33 -33.30 32.87 1.09
C GLU A 33 -33.88 31.67 0.32
N LYS A 34 -33.70 31.71 -1.01
CA LYS A 34 -33.87 30.53 -1.87
C LYS A 34 -32.90 29.44 -1.41
N PRO A 35 -33.34 28.18 -1.27
CA PRO A 35 -32.41 27.10 -1.03
C PRO A 35 -31.50 26.93 -2.26
N ILE A 36 -30.20 27.05 -2.04
CA ILE A 36 -29.17 26.70 -3.03
C ILE A 36 -29.24 25.17 -3.18
N SER A 37 -29.79 24.72 -4.30
CA SER A 37 -29.77 23.32 -4.68
C SER A 37 -28.34 22.94 -5.03
N VAL A 38 -27.63 22.34 -4.08
CA VAL A 38 -26.34 21.68 -4.32
C VAL A 38 -26.61 20.55 -5.30
N LYS A 39 -26.23 20.75 -6.57
CA LYS A 39 -26.17 19.64 -7.52
C LYS A 39 -25.07 18.71 -7.02
N GLN A 40 -25.52 17.57 -6.51
CA GLN A 40 -24.67 16.45 -6.15
C GLN A 40 -23.76 16.14 -7.35
N ALA A 41 -22.45 16.24 -7.14
CA ALA A 41 -21.48 15.83 -8.14
C ALA A 41 -21.78 14.36 -8.45
N VAL A 42 -22.03 14.06 -9.72
CA VAL A 42 -22.15 12.68 -10.19
C VAL A 42 -20.76 12.07 -9.98
N GLU A 43 -20.66 11.22 -8.97
CA GLU A 43 -19.53 10.33 -8.77
C GLU A 43 -19.50 9.41 -10.00
N ILE A 44 -18.65 9.75 -10.97
CA ILE A 44 -18.34 8.85 -12.06
C ILE A 44 -17.65 7.68 -11.37
N GLN A 45 -18.37 6.57 -11.18
CA GLN A 45 -17.77 5.31 -10.77
C GLN A 45 -16.73 4.96 -11.83
N GLN A 46 -15.47 5.31 -11.56
CA GLN A 46 -14.35 4.75 -12.27
C GLN A 46 -14.50 3.23 -12.17
N PRO A 47 -14.32 2.49 -13.28
CA PRO A 47 -14.43 1.05 -13.24
C PRO A 47 -13.44 0.54 -12.17
N MET A 48 -13.97 -0.04 -11.09
CA MET A 48 -13.13 -0.68 -10.08
C MET A 48 -12.29 -1.73 -10.80
N ARG A 49 -10.98 -1.51 -10.84
CA ARG A 49 -10.06 -2.46 -11.46
C ARG A 49 -10.14 -3.77 -10.71
N GLN A 50 -10.18 -4.86 -11.48
CA GLN A 50 -10.24 -6.20 -10.91
C GLN A 50 -8.91 -6.51 -10.23
N GLU A 51 -8.96 -6.69 -8.92
CA GLU A 51 -7.85 -7.22 -8.14
C GLU A 51 -7.61 -8.68 -8.51
N PHE A 52 -6.35 -9.09 -8.49
CA PHE A 52 -5.94 -10.46 -8.73
C PHE A 52 -5.24 -11.02 -7.49
N ASP A 53 -5.22 -12.35 -7.37
CA ASP A 53 -4.51 -13.03 -6.30
C ASP A 53 -2.98 -12.95 -6.58
N PRO A 54 -2.20 -12.23 -5.75
CA PRO A 54 -0.75 -12.13 -5.94
C PRO A 54 -0.05 -13.48 -5.79
N CYS A 55 -0.60 -14.42 -5.01
CA CYS A 55 -0.03 -15.76 -4.86
C CYS A 55 -0.36 -16.70 -6.02
N ALA A 56 -1.28 -16.32 -6.91
CA ALA A 56 -1.53 -17.06 -8.14
C ALA A 56 -0.47 -16.76 -9.22
N LEU A 57 0.33 -15.70 -9.06
CA LEU A 57 1.35 -15.30 -10.05
C LEU A 57 2.59 -16.21 -10.06
N ILE A 58 2.83 -16.93 -8.97
CA ILE A 58 3.89 -17.91 -8.87
C ILE A 58 3.47 -19.04 -7.94
N THR A 59 3.57 -20.28 -8.42
CA THR A 59 3.23 -21.44 -7.58
C THR A 59 4.29 -21.67 -6.50
N GLN A 60 3.88 -22.23 -5.36
CA GLN A 60 4.79 -22.64 -4.30
C GLN A 60 5.93 -23.54 -4.84
N ALA A 61 5.59 -24.55 -5.65
CA ALA A 61 6.59 -25.48 -6.20
C ALA A 61 7.63 -24.76 -7.08
N LYS A 62 7.21 -23.74 -7.85
CA LYS A 62 8.14 -22.94 -8.66
C LYS A 62 9.04 -22.06 -7.79
N MET A 63 8.50 -21.50 -6.72
CA MET A 63 9.28 -20.74 -5.75
C MET A 63 10.35 -21.61 -5.08
N GLU A 64 9.98 -22.82 -4.65
CA GLU A 64 10.91 -23.81 -4.08
C GLU A 64 11.99 -24.25 -5.09
N GLU A 65 11.62 -24.42 -6.37
CA GLU A 65 12.57 -24.73 -7.45
C GLU A 65 13.61 -23.63 -7.63
N ILE A 66 13.20 -22.37 -7.60
CA ILE A 66 14.09 -21.21 -7.81
C ILE A 66 15.01 -21.00 -6.60
N ILE A 67 14.46 -21.08 -5.39
CA ILE A 67 15.21 -20.81 -4.15
C ILE A 67 16.07 -22.02 -3.74
N GLY A 68 15.66 -23.23 -4.12
CA GLY A 68 16.35 -24.47 -3.76
C GLY A 68 16.06 -24.96 -2.34
N VAL A 69 15.10 -24.34 -1.64
CA VAL A 69 14.63 -24.74 -0.30
C VAL A 69 13.11 -24.83 -0.28
N LYS A 70 12.57 -25.57 0.69
CA LYS A 70 11.12 -25.62 0.91
C LYS A 70 10.64 -24.31 1.49
N VAL A 71 9.45 -23.88 1.06
CA VAL A 71 8.79 -22.69 1.56
C VAL A 71 7.45 -23.07 2.19
N THR A 72 6.83 -22.17 2.94
CA THR A 72 5.49 -22.44 3.49
C THR A 72 4.42 -22.21 2.42
N ALA A 73 3.20 -22.68 2.69
CA ALA A 73 2.08 -22.36 1.82
C ALA A 73 1.91 -20.83 1.77
N PRO A 74 2.01 -20.21 0.58
CA PRO A 74 1.98 -18.77 0.48
C PRO A 74 0.58 -18.24 0.78
N THR A 75 0.51 -17.07 1.42
CA THR A 75 -0.73 -16.40 1.79
C THR A 75 -0.80 -15.04 1.12
N ALA A 76 -1.95 -14.75 0.53
CA ALA A 76 -2.22 -13.46 -0.10
C ALA A 76 -2.86 -12.48 0.88
N THR A 77 -2.43 -11.21 0.85
CA THR A 77 -3.16 -10.10 1.45
C THR A 77 -3.34 -8.97 0.44
N ILE A 78 -4.43 -8.22 0.58
CA ILE A 78 -4.76 -7.10 -0.30
C ILE A 78 -5.18 -5.92 0.57
N ASP A 79 -4.43 -4.84 0.48
CA ASP A 79 -4.64 -3.61 1.24
C ASP A 79 -4.74 -2.39 0.31
N ARG A 80 -5.42 -1.33 0.74
CA ARG A 80 -5.57 -0.09 -0.04
C ARG A 80 -5.21 1.11 0.83
N VAL A 81 -4.27 1.92 0.36
CA VAL A 81 -3.85 3.14 1.06
C VAL A 81 -3.65 4.24 0.03
N GLU A 82 -4.34 5.38 0.22
CA GLU A 82 -4.11 6.62 -0.54
C GLU A 82 -4.04 6.48 -2.07
N GLY A 83 -4.88 5.61 -2.66
CA GLY A 83 -4.93 5.40 -4.12
C GLY A 83 -3.92 4.38 -4.65
N VAL A 84 -3.25 3.64 -3.76
CA VAL A 84 -2.41 2.48 -4.07
C VAL A 84 -3.08 1.22 -3.54
N THR A 85 -3.08 0.17 -4.34
CA THR A 85 -3.46 -1.18 -3.89
C THR A 85 -2.19 -2.00 -3.68
N PHE A 86 -1.98 -2.52 -2.47
CA PHE A 86 -0.88 -3.39 -2.11
C PHE A 86 -1.34 -4.83 -2.17
N LEU A 87 -0.78 -5.60 -3.10
CA LEU A 87 -1.07 -7.02 -3.29
C LEU A 87 0.17 -7.79 -2.81
N ASN A 88 0.06 -8.46 -1.67
CA ASN A 88 1.18 -9.16 -1.06
C ASN A 88 0.98 -10.66 -1.18
N CYS A 89 2.04 -11.37 -1.57
CA CYS A 89 2.16 -12.81 -1.41
C CYS A 89 3.33 -13.13 -0.49
N THR A 90 3.06 -13.77 0.64
CA THR A 90 4.08 -14.05 1.67
C THR A 90 4.15 -15.54 1.97
N SER A 91 5.37 -16.05 2.08
CA SER A 91 5.70 -17.38 2.57
C SER A 91 7.00 -17.31 3.38
N ASN A 92 6.92 -17.43 4.71
CA ASN A 92 8.04 -17.34 5.67
C ASN A 92 9.14 -16.34 5.29
N ASP A 93 10.15 -16.81 4.56
CA ASP A 93 11.37 -16.10 4.17
C ASP A 93 11.30 -15.52 2.75
N THR A 94 10.09 -15.37 2.19
CA THR A 94 9.85 -14.85 0.85
C THR A 94 8.63 -13.95 0.87
N HIS A 95 8.82 -12.72 0.42
CA HIS A 95 7.80 -11.70 0.33
C HIS A 95 7.78 -11.13 -1.08
N ILE A 96 6.60 -11.12 -1.69
CA ILE A 96 6.35 -10.46 -2.96
C ILE A 96 5.31 -9.39 -2.68
N ASN A 97 5.72 -8.12 -2.77
CA ASN A 97 4.82 -6.98 -2.65
C ASN A 97 4.61 -6.37 -4.04
N ILE A 98 3.34 -6.13 -4.40
CA ILE A 98 2.99 -5.47 -5.66
C ILE A 98 2.17 -4.23 -5.33
N GLU A 99 2.74 -3.07 -5.61
CA GLU A 99 2.01 -1.81 -5.59
C GLU A 99 1.32 -1.63 -6.93
N SER A 100 -0.02 -1.63 -6.95
CA SER A 100 -0.83 -1.32 -8.12
C SER A 100 -1.33 0.11 -8.03
N TRP A 101 -0.84 0.95 -8.92
CA TRP A 101 -1.21 2.37 -9.03
C TRP A 101 -2.36 2.58 -10.01
N GLU A 102 -3.07 3.70 -9.84
CA GLU A 102 -4.13 4.12 -10.77
C GLU A 102 -3.55 4.51 -12.14
N ALA A 103 -2.42 5.21 -12.15
CA ALA A 103 -1.72 5.60 -13.38
C ALA A 103 -0.25 5.16 -13.38
N GLU A 104 0.26 4.81 -14.56
CA GLU A 104 1.69 4.51 -14.78
C GLU A 104 2.59 5.66 -14.34
N SER A 105 2.18 6.92 -14.56
CA SER A 105 2.96 8.09 -14.13
C SER A 105 3.16 8.15 -12.61
N GLN A 106 2.19 7.66 -11.82
CA GLN A 106 2.30 7.64 -10.36
C GLN A 106 3.25 6.53 -9.90
N ALA A 107 3.20 5.35 -10.55
CA ALA A 107 4.16 4.28 -10.31
C ALA A 107 5.59 4.74 -10.65
N ILE A 108 5.78 5.44 -11.78
CA ILE A 108 7.08 6.03 -12.15
C ILE A 108 7.56 7.01 -11.09
N GLU A 109 6.70 7.94 -10.66
CA GLU A 109 7.04 8.94 -9.64
C GLU A 109 7.43 8.28 -8.31
N SER A 110 6.66 7.29 -7.85
CA SER A 110 6.95 6.53 -6.63
C SER A 110 8.27 5.77 -6.74
N TYR A 111 8.49 5.05 -7.84
CA TYR A 111 9.71 4.29 -8.08
C TYR A 111 10.96 5.21 -8.07
N ASP A 112 10.86 6.37 -8.70
CA ASP A 112 11.97 7.33 -8.84
C ASP A 112 12.20 8.21 -7.59
N PHE A 113 11.25 8.29 -6.65
CA PHE A 113 11.37 9.06 -5.40
C PHE A 113 12.46 8.50 -4.45
N GLY A 114 12.80 7.22 -4.58
CA GLY A 114 13.69 6.50 -3.68
C GLY A 114 15.20 6.77 -3.83
N THR A 115 15.97 6.05 -3.01
CA THR A 115 17.44 6.03 -3.10
C THR A 115 17.89 5.41 -4.42
N LYS A 116 18.96 5.94 -5.03
CA LYS A 116 19.52 5.38 -6.25
C LYS A 116 20.23 4.05 -5.95
N PHE A 117 19.61 2.97 -6.37
CA PHE A 117 20.16 1.61 -6.32
C PHE A 117 20.77 1.23 -7.68
N PRO A 118 21.70 0.26 -7.74
CA PRO A 118 22.23 -0.26 -9.00
C PRO A 118 21.11 -0.81 -9.90
N SER A 119 21.16 -0.49 -11.21
CA SER A 119 20.22 -1.00 -12.21
C SER A 119 20.38 -2.51 -12.44
N ILE A 120 19.27 -3.19 -12.70
CA ILE A 120 19.23 -4.56 -13.25
C ILE A 120 18.64 -4.48 -14.66
N GLU A 121 19.44 -4.82 -15.66
CA GLU A 121 19.04 -4.70 -17.06
C GLU A 121 18.09 -5.84 -17.50
N GLY A 122 17.13 -5.54 -18.38
CA GLY A 122 16.27 -6.55 -19.01
C GLY A 122 15.19 -7.14 -18.11
N LEU A 123 14.75 -6.41 -17.09
CA LEU A 123 13.66 -6.77 -16.19
C LEU A 123 12.71 -5.58 -16.01
N GLY A 124 11.43 -5.77 -16.37
CA GLY A 124 10.44 -4.70 -16.37
C GLY A 124 10.81 -3.51 -17.27
N ASP A 125 10.25 -2.35 -16.96
CA ASP A 125 10.62 -1.07 -17.58
C ASP A 125 11.88 -0.48 -16.92
N LYS A 126 11.99 -0.66 -15.60
CA LYS A 126 13.19 -0.40 -14.80
C LYS A 126 13.26 -1.44 -13.69
N ALA A 127 14.46 -1.88 -13.33
CA ALA A 127 14.66 -2.70 -12.14
C ALA A 127 15.93 -2.28 -11.39
N ARG A 128 15.97 -2.53 -10.09
CA ARG A 128 17.11 -2.16 -9.24
C ARG A 128 17.39 -3.19 -8.17
N ASN A 129 18.68 -3.36 -7.84
CA ASN A 129 19.14 -4.18 -6.73
C ASN A 129 19.06 -3.38 -5.43
N THR A 130 18.11 -3.72 -4.56
CA THR A 130 17.84 -3.01 -3.30
C THR A 130 18.62 -3.57 -2.10
N GLN A 131 19.52 -4.52 -2.31
CA GLN A 131 20.32 -5.11 -1.23
C GLN A 131 21.17 -4.06 -0.50
N PRO A 132 21.29 -4.16 0.84
CA PRO A 132 20.78 -5.24 1.71
C PRO A 132 19.40 -4.94 2.32
N LEU A 133 18.65 -3.95 1.84
CA LEU A 133 17.36 -3.56 2.43
C LEU A 133 16.19 -4.44 1.94
N GLY A 134 16.36 -5.01 0.76
CA GLY A 134 15.52 -6.00 0.10
C GLY A 134 16.35 -6.64 -1.02
N GLU A 135 15.73 -7.28 -2.01
CA GLU A 135 16.48 -7.90 -3.11
C GLU A 135 16.29 -7.16 -4.43
N VAL A 136 15.05 -7.05 -4.91
CA VAL A 136 14.75 -6.45 -6.21
C VAL A 136 13.46 -5.65 -6.15
N ASP A 137 13.52 -4.41 -6.66
CA ASP A 137 12.33 -3.66 -7.09
C ASP A 137 12.27 -3.60 -8.61
N VAL A 138 11.07 -3.76 -9.18
CA VAL A 138 10.81 -3.64 -10.61
C VAL A 138 9.62 -2.72 -10.86
N LEU A 139 9.82 -1.69 -11.68
CA LEU A 139 8.76 -0.93 -12.29
C LEU A 139 8.26 -1.68 -13.54
N TYR A 140 6.94 -1.88 -13.65
CA TYR A 140 6.29 -2.47 -14.81
C TYR A 140 4.92 -1.83 -15.05
N GLY A 141 4.87 -0.87 -15.97
CA GLY A 141 3.73 0.00 -16.21
C GLY A 141 3.27 0.66 -14.92
N ARG A 142 2.03 0.37 -14.52
CA ARG A 142 1.41 0.89 -13.28
C ARG A 142 1.75 0.09 -12.01
N TYR A 143 2.62 -0.91 -12.11
CA TYR A 143 2.98 -1.77 -11.00
C TYR A 143 4.41 -1.53 -10.53
N ILE A 144 4.63 -1.58 -9.22
CA ILE A 144 5.96 -1.75 -8.63
C ILE A 144 5.97 -3.11 -7.94
N VAL A 145 6.84 -4.01 -8.37
CA VAL A 145 7.00 -5.35 -7.81
C VAL A 145 8.28 -5.38 -6.99
N SER A 146 8.16 -5.59 -5.69
CA SER A 146 9.26 -5.83 -4.78
C SER A 146 9.30 -7.30 -4.41
N VAL A 147 10.47 -7.93 -4.54
CA VAL A 147 10.72 -9.30 -4.08
C VAL A 147 11.78 -9.23 -3.02
N ASP A 148 11.45 -9.70 -1.82
CA ASP A 148 12.36 -9.80 -0.69
C ASP A 148 12.52 -11.26 -0.24
N LEU A 149 13.76 -11.71 -0.05
CA LEU A 149 14.15 -13.06 0.35
C LEU A 149 15.00 -13.01 1.61
N PHE A 150 14.63 -13.80 2.61
CA PHE A 150 15.36 -13.95 3.89
C PHE A 150 15.82 -15.39 4.10
N THR A 151 16.23 -16.03 3.01
CA THR A 151 16.41 -17.49 2.93
C THR A 151 17.73 -17.97 3.53
N GLY A 152 18.65 -17.05 3.83
CA GLY A 152 19.97 -17.36 4.37
C GLY A 152 20.94 -17.90 3.32
N LEU A 153 20.61 -17.75 2.04
CA LEU A 153 21.54 -17.97 0.94
C LEU A 153 22.60 -16.85 0.93
N ASP A 154 23.65 -17.01 0.14
CA ASP A 154 24.57 -15.89 -0.07
C ASP A 154 23.89 -14.79 -0.91
N ARG A 155 24.30 -13.53 -0.71
CA ARG A 155 23.67 -12.36 -1.33
C ARG A 155 23.53 -12.45 -2.84
N LYS A 156 24.49 -13.08 -3.52
CA LYS A 156 24.44 -13.21 -4.98
C LYS A 156 23.35 -14.21 -5.37
N ALA A 157 23.28 -15.36 -4.70
CA ALA A 157 22.22 -16.34 -4.92
C ALA A 157 20.84 -15.79 -4.58
N GLU A 158 20.68 -15.02 -3.49
CA GLU A 158 19.39 -14.36 -3.16
C GLU A 158 18.97 -13.38 -4.24
N LEU A 159 19.90 -12.55 -4.74
CA LEU A 159 19.59 -11.61 -5.84
C LEU A 159 19.18 -12.35 -7.12
N GLU A 160 19.88 -13.42 -7.49
CA GLU A 160 19.55 -14.24 -8.67
C GLU A 160 18.17 -14.91 -8.54
N ALA A 161 17.86 -15.45 -7.35
CA ALA A 161 16.56 -16.05 -7.04
C ALA A 161 15.44 -14.99 -7.09
N ALA A 162 15.62 -13.85 -6.43
CA ALA A 162 14.65 -12.76 -6.42
C ALA A 162 14.39 -12.19 -7.82
N THR A 163 15.45 -12.03 -8.62
CA THR A 163 15.34 -11.62 -10.04
C THR A 163 14.51 -12.62 -10.86
N THR A 164 14.70 -13.92 -10.60
CA THR A 164 13.98 -14.99 -11.30
C THR A 164 12.51 -15.06 -10.87
N ILE A 165 12.23 -14.88 -9.59
CA ILE A 165 10.86 -14.78 -9.05
C ILE A 165 10.18 -13.55 -9.65
N ALA A 166 10.81 -12.38 -9.61
CA ALA A 166 10.26 -11.14 -10.17
C ALA A 166 9.89 -11.32 -11.65
N ARG A 167 10.78 -11.93 -12.46
CA ARG A 167 10.47 -12.23 -13.86
C ARG A 167 9.23 -13.11 -14.03
N THR A 168 9.13 -14.18 -13.24
CA THR A 168 7.99 -15.10 -13.26
C THR A 168 6.69 -14.36 -12.89
N VAL A 169 6.73 -13.52 -11.85
CA VAL A 169 5.59 -12.71 -11.41
C VAL A 169 5.14 -11.78 -12.54
N LEU A 170 6.05 -11.02 -13.15
CA LEU A 170 5.75 -10.06 -14.22
C LEU A 170 5.09 -10.72 -15.44
N GLU A 171 5.53 -11.93 -15.81
CA GLU A 171 4.94 -12.70 -16.92
C GLU A 171 3.47 -13.07 -16.69
N ASN A 172 3.02 -13.10 -15.44
CA ASN A 172 1.68 -13.52 -15.03
C ASN A 172 0.78 -12.37 -14.56
N ILE A 173 1.30 -11.13 -14.44
CA ILE A 173 0.47 -9.97 -14.08
C ILE A 173 -0.58 -9.72 -15.17
N PRO A 174 -1.87 -9.57 -14.81
CA PRO A 174 -2.92 -9.19 -15.75
C PRO A 174 -2.66 -7.83 -16.40
N LYS A 175 -2.73 -7.79 -17.73
CA LYS A 175 -2.56 -6.59 -18.56
C LYS A 175 -3.82 -5.75 -18.63
#